data_AF-A0A329MIS8-F1
#
_entry.id   AF-A0A329MIS8-F1
#
_cell.length_a   1.000
_cell.length_b   1.000
_cell.length_c   1.000
_cell.angle_alpha   90.00
_cell.angle_beta   90.00
_cell.angle_gamma   90.00
#
_symmetry.space_group_name_H-M   'P 1'
#
loop_
_entity.id
_entity.type
_entity.pdbx_description
1 polymer ?
#
loop_
_entity_poly.entity_id
_entity_poly.type
_entity_poly.pdbx_seq_one_letter_code
_entity_poly.pdbx_strand_id
1 'polypeptide(L)'
;MKIVIDAGHGPGTPGKRCPDDSMREFHFNAATADFAAALLKQYENVEILFTHAEIRDVSLQERTDCANAWKADLFVSIHANASGNDWSAARGIETFVYTTRPASAVALANAVQRQLIKLTGLVDRGVKAGDLHVLRETRMTAILCECGFMTNRDEAELLRSNAYRQKCALAIVAGIVETYGLKKNGG
;
A
#
# COMPACT_ATOMS: atom_id res chain seq x y z
N MET A 1 12.81 8.40 -11.44
CA MET A 1 11.59 8.46 -10.63
C MET A 1 11.88 7.86 -9.27
N LYS A 2 11.74 8.67 -8.23
CA LYS A 2 11.93 8.32 -6.83
C LYS A 2 10.60 7.91 -6.22
N ILE A 3 10.48 6.64 -5.86
CA ILE A 3 9.23 6.06 -5.35
C ILE A 3 9.43 5.65 -3.89
N VAL A 4 8.62 6.20 -3.01
CA VAL A 4 8.48 5.70 -1.65
C VAL A 4 7.47 4.56 -1.63
N ILE A 5 7.88 3.43 -1.09
CA ILE A 5 6.99 2.32 -0.74
C ILE A 5 6.92 2.26 0.78
N ASP A 6 5.76 2.52 1.33
CA ASP A 6 5.53 2.61 2.77
C ASP A 6 4.71 1.42 3.23
N ALA A 7 5.32 0.50 4.00
CA ALA A 7 4.57 -0.54 4.70
C ALA A 7 4.00 0.06 5.98
N GLY A 8 2.68 0.17 6.07
CA GLY A 8 2.01 0.73 7.22
C GLY A 8 2.36 0.00 8.51
N HIS A 9 2.44 0.74 9.63
CA HIS A 9 2.73 0.22 10.96
C HIS A 9 4.16 -0.33 11.12
N GLY A 10 4.43 -0.94 12.28
CA GLY A 10 5.64 -1.69 12.59
C GLY A 10 5.30 -3.04 13.24
N PRO A 11 6.30 -3.90 13.48
CA PRO A 11 6.07 -5.25 14.03
C PRO A 11 5.38 -5.24 15.39
N GLY A 12 5.55 -4.16 16.15
CA GLY A 12 5.02 -3.99 17.50
C GLY A 12 3.69 -3.24 17.61
N THR A 13 3.15 -2.66 16.54
CA THR A 13 2.04 -1.69 16.64
C THR A 13 0.80 -2.27 17.32
N PRO A 14 0.33 -1.72 18.45
CA PRO A 14 -0.83 -2.25 19.18
C PRO A 14 -2.10 -2.32 18.33
N GLY A 15 -2.87 -3.41 18.48
CA GLY A 15 -4.20 -3.56 17.83
C GLY A 15 -4.19 -3.83 16.32
N LYS A 16 -3.06 -3.73 15.62
CA LYS A 16 -2.95 -3.96 14.16
C LYS A 16 -2.66 -5.43 13.82
N ARG A 17 -3.69 -6.27 13.97
CA ARG A 17 -3.61 -7.74 13.83
C ARG A 17 -4.97 -8.37 13.51
N CYS A 18 -4.95 -9.62 13.04
CA CYS A 18 -6.14 -10.46 12.98
C CYS A 18 -6.73 -10.67 14.39
N PRO A 19 -8.06 -10.84 14.55
CA PRO A 19 -8.71 -11.04 15.84
C PRO A 19 -8.17 -12.23 16.66
N ASP A 20 -7.62 -13.25 16.00
CA ASP A 20 -7.02 -14.44 16.61
C ASP A 20 -5.49 -14.34 16.84
N ASP A 21 -4.90 -13.16 16.62
CA ASP A 21 -3.46 -12.86 16.67
C ASP A 21 -2.60 -13.73 15.73
N SER A 22 -3.20 -14.42 14.75
CA SER A 22 -2.48 -15.27 13.79
C SER A 22 -1.55 -14.49 12.85
N MET A 23 -1.79 -13.18 12.67
CA MET A 23 -0.97 -12.30 11.85
C MET A 23 -1.10 -10.85 12.32
N ARG A 24 0.03 -10.14 12.32
CA ARG A 24 0.11 -8.69 12.48
C ARG A 24 0.07 -8.03 11.11
N GLU A 25 -0.60 -6.88 10.99
CA GLU A 25 -0.78 -6.18 9.71
C GLU A 25 0.56 -5.92 9.01
N PHE A 26 1.55 -5.50 9.80
CA PHE A 26 2.89 -5.20 9.31
C PHE A 26 3.53 -6.35 8.52
N HIS A 27 3.25 -7.61 8.87
CA HIS A 27 3.80 -8.76 8.13
C HIS A 27 3.24 -8.88 6.71
N PHE A 28 1.98 -8.48 6.49
CA PHE A 28 1.43 -8.38 5.14
C PHE A 28 1.99 -7.14 4.43
N ASN A 29 2.02 -5.99 5.11
CA ASN A 29 2.45 -4.72 4.54
C ASN A 29 3.91 -4.78 4.07
N ALA A 30 4.83 -5.21 4.93
CA ALA A 30 6.26 -5.29 4.64
C ALA A 30 6.56 -6.29 3.51
N ALA A 31 5.99 -7.50 3.58
CA ALA A 31 6.19 -8.50 2.52
C ALA A 31 5.65 -8.04 1.16
N THR A 32 4.50 -7.35 1.13
CA THR A 32 3.95 -6.79 -0.11
C THR A 32 4.81 -5.63 -0.63
N ALA A 33 5.34 -4.78 0.27
CA ALA A 33 6.28 -3.72 -0.07
C ALA A 33 7.58 -4.26 -0.69
N ASP A 34 8.14 -5.34 -0.12
CA ASP A 34 9.34 -6.01 -0.65
C ASP A 34 9.11 -6.56 -2.06
N PHE A 35 7.98 -7.25 -2.28
CA PHE A 35 7.63 -7.74 -3.62
C PHE A 35 7.43 -6.58 -4.61
N ALA A 36 6.78 -5.49 -4.20
CA ALA A 36 6.58 -4.32 -5.05
C ALA A 36 7.92 -3.68 -5.41
N ALA A 37 8.84 -3.56 -4.45
CA ALA A 37 10.17 -3.02 -4.69
C ALA A 37 11.00 -3.90 -5.63
N ALA A 38 10.94 -5.23 -5.47
CA ALA A 38 11.62 -6.17 -6.37
C ALA A 38 11.10 -6.07 -7.81
N LEU A 39 9.80 -5.85 -8.00
CA LEU A 39 9.20 -5.63 -9.32
C LEU A 39 9.59 -4.28 -9.93
N LEU A 40 9.56 -3.20 -9.13
CA LEU A 40 9.92 -1.85 -9.58
C LEU A 40 11.38 -1.73 -10.00
N LYS A 41 12.29 -2.50 -9.40
CA LYS A 41 13.71 -2.57 -9.80
C LYS A 41 13.93 -3.10 -11.23
N GLN A 42 12.91 -3.67 -11.86
CA GLN A 42 12.97 -4.11 -13.26
C GLN A 42 12.73 -2.97 -14.26
N TYR A 43 12.46 -1.75 -13.77
CA TYR A 43 12.17 -0.59 -14.61
C TYR A 43 13.31 0.43 -14.57
N GLU A 44 13.48 1.12 -15.69
CA GLU A 44 14.54 2.09 -15.91
C GLU A 44 14.35 3.33 -15.03
N ASN A 45 15.47 3.85 -14.51
CA ASN A 45 15.50 5.10 -13.75
C ASN A 45 14.56 5.10 -12.52
N VAL A 46 14.27 3.95 -11.92
CA VAL A 46 13.49 3.86 -10.68
C VAL A 46 14.43 3.75 -9.48
N GLU A 47 14.28 4.67 -8.55
CA GLU A 47 14.89 4.62 -7.22
C GLU A 47 13.81 4.37 -6.19
N ILE A 48 14.11 3.57 -5.16
CA ILE A 48 13.12 3.15 -4.16
C ILE A 48 13.62 3.50 -2.77
N LEU A 49 12.74 4.08 -1.96
CA LEU A 49 12.95 4.32 -0.53
C LEU A 49 11.83 3.65 0.27
N PHE A 50 12.21 2.92 1.32
CA PHE A 50 11.27 2.46 2.32
C PHE A 50 11.24 3.43 3.51
N THR A 51 10.04 3.73 4.01
CA THR A 51 9.84 4.59 5.20
C THR A 51 9.48 3.81 6.46
N HIS A 52 9.45 2.47 6.39
CA HIS A 52 9.18 1.57 7.51
C HIS A 52 10.47 0.93 8.04
N ALA A 53 10.39 0.25 9.18
CA ALA A 53 11.51 -0.46 9.79
C ALA A 53 11.07 -1.81 10.37
N GLU A 54 11.92 -2.83 10.22
CA GLU A 54 11.66 -4.20 10.69
C GLU A 54 11.71 -4.38 12.22
N ILE A 55 12.29 -3.42 12.93
CA ILE A 55 12.59 -3.55 14.38
C ILE A 55 11.81 -2.57 15.26
N ARG A 56 11.08 -1.62 14.67
CA ARG A 56 10.36 -0.58 15.41
C ARG A 56 9.19 -0.02 14.61
N ASP A 57 8.25 0.60 15.31
CA ASP A 57 7.22 1.40 14.65
C ASP A 57 7.80 2.78 14.27
N VAL A 58 7.76 3.10 12.98
CA VAL A 58 8.15 4.41 12.46
C VAL A 58 6.94 5.33 12.53
N SER A 59 7.08 6.48 13.19
CA SER A 59 5.97 7.42 13.35
C SER A 59 5.47 7.96 12.01
N LEU A 60 4.20 8.35 11.94
CA LEU A 60 3.61 8.94 10.74
C LEU A 60 4.38 10.17 10.27
N GLN A 61 4.81 11.03 11.21
CA GLN A 61 5.62 12.22 10.90
C GLN A 61 6.98 11.86 10.31
N GLU A 62 7.68 10.89 10.91
CA GLU A 62 8.98 10.46 10.41
C GLU A 62 8.88 9.89 8.98
N ARG A 63 7.82 9.12 8.67
CA ARG A 63 7.56 8.60 7.32
C ARG A 63 7.44 9.74 6.30
N THR A 64 6.62 10.75 6.61
CA THR A 64 6.38 11.88 5.71
C THR A 64 7.60 12.79 5.58
N ASP A 65 8.31 13.04 6.68
CA ASP A 65 9.51 13.86 6.70
C ASP A 65 10.63 13.21 5.88
N CYS A 66 10.80 11.89 6.00
CA CYS A 66 11.76 11.14 5.21
C CYS A 66 11.44 11.22 3.69
N ALA A 67 10.19 10.98 3.30
CA ALA A 67 9.75 11.08 1.91
C ALA A 67 9.95 12.50 1.33
N ASN A 68 9.61 13.52 2.12
CA ASN A 68 9.76 14.92 1.74
C ASN A 68 11.24 15.32 1.60
N ALA A 69 12.08 14.92 2.56
CA ALA A 69 13.51 15.23 2.55
C ALA A 69 14.23 14.58 1.37
N TRP A 70 13.84 13.35 1.01
CA TRP A 70 14.40 12.64 -0.15
C TRP A 70 13.92 13.20 -1.50
N LYS A 71 12.90 14.07 -1.47
CA LYS A 71 12.23 14.64 -2.65
C LYS A 71 11.66 13.53 -3.54
N ALA A 72 10.86 12.64 -2.95
CA ALA A 72 10.20 11.59 -3.71
C ALA A 72 9.24 12.18 -4.75
N ASP A 73 9.08 11.48 -5.88
CA ASP A 73 8.09 11.82 -6.91
C ASP A 73 6.72 11.19 -6.59
N LEU A 74 6.73 10.09 -5.85
CA LEU A 74 5.57 9.27 -5.54
C LEU A 74 5.68 8.63 -4.15
N PHE A 75 4.57 8.57 -3.42
CA PHE A 75 4.42 7.86 -2.16
C PHE A 75 3.26 6.85 -2.23
N VAL A 76 3.54 5.57 -2.00
CA VAL A 76 2.52 4.51 -1.97
C VAL A 76 2.56 3.82 -0.61
N SER A 77 1.51 4.01 0.19
CA SER A 77 1.34 3.30 1.46
C SER A 77 0.54 2.02 1.25
N ILE A 78 0.98 0.93 1.88
CA ILE A 78 0.41 -0.41 1.77
C ILE A 78 -0.08 -0.83 3.15
N HIS A 79 -1.38 -1.15 3.21
CA HIS A 79 -2.10 -1.52 4.41
C HIS A 79 -3.02 -2.73 4.16
N ALA A 80 -3.51 -3.31 5.26
CA ALA A 80 -4.66 -4.20 5.27
C ALA A 80 -5.66 -3.74 6.33
N ASN A 81 -6.91 -3.59 5.90
CA ASN A 81 -7.97 -2.94 6.63
C ASN A 81 -8.44 -3.78 7.83
N ALA A 82 -9.22 -3.17 8.71
CA ALA A 82 -9.90 -3.83 9.79
C ALA A 82 -11.24 -3.14 10.09
N SER A 83 -12.24 -3.92 10.51
CA SER A 83 -13.55 -3.43 10.92
C SER A 83 -13.85 -3.96 12.32
N GLY A 84 -13.58 -3.12 13.33
CA GLY A 84 -13.66 -3.52 14.74
C GLY A 84 -12.45 -4.34 15.19
N ASN A 85 -12.58 -4.96 16.37
CA ASN A 85 -11.54 -5.79 16.99
C ASN A 85 -11.83 -7.29 16.88
N ASP A 86 -13.04 -7.67 16.44
CA ASP A 86 -13.50 -9.04 16.28
C ASP A 86 -13.63 -9.41 14.79
N TRP A 87 -13.96 -10.67 14.50
CA TRP A 87 -14.30 -11.10 13.15
C TRP A 87 -15.51 -10.34 12.61
N SER A 88 -15.41 -9.88 11.37
CA SER A 88 -16.37 -9.03 10.67
C SER A 88 -16.63 -9.54 9.25
N ALA A 89 -17.82 -9.24 8.74
CA ALA A 89 -18.19 -9.51 7.34
C ALA A 89 -17.68 -8.43 6.37
N ALA A 90 -17.12 -7.32 6.88
CA ALA A 90 -16.51 -6.28 6.04
C ALA A 90 -15.35 -6.89 5.23
N ARG A 91 -15.35 -6.64 3.91
CA ARG A 91 -14.42 -7.23 2.97
C ARG A 91 -14.20 -6.32 1.76
N GLY A 92 -13.14 -6.57 1.01
CA GLY A 92 -12.80 -5.91 -0.24
C GLY A 92 -11.60 -4.96 -0.14
N ILE A 93 -11.27 -4.36 -1.27
CA ILE A 93 -10.10 -3.48 -1.43
C ILE A 93 -10.57 -2.05 -1.64
N GLU A 94 -9.91 -1.09 -0.99
CA GLU A 94 -10.09 0.34 -1.21
C GLU A 94 -8.74 1.05 -1.32
N THR A 95 -8.71 2.14 -2.09
CA THR A 95 -7.52 3.00 -2.21
C THR A 95 -7.88 4.42 -1.81
N PHE A 96 -7.08 5.04 -0.97
CA PHE A 96 -7.29 6.38 -0.44
C PHE A 96 -6.39 7.41 -1.12
N VAL A 97 -6.96 8.59 -1.33
CA VAL A 97 -6.27 9.85 -1.63
C VAL A 97 -6.57 10.88 -0.54
N TYR A 98 -5.80 11.96 -0.48
CA TYR A 98 -6.12 13.06 0.43
C TYR A 98 -7.47 13.73 0.10
N THR A 99 -8.07 14.40 1.09
CA THR A 99 -9.42 14.99 1.01
C THR A 99 -9.60 15.98 -0.14
N THR A 100 -8.54 16.69 -0.54
CA THR A 100 -8.55 17.63 -1.68
C THR A 100 -8.57 16.93 -3.04
N ARG A 101 -8.45 15.60 -3.08
CA ARG A 101 -8.46 14.77 -4.30
C ARG A 101 -7.55 15.30 -5.42
N PRO A 102 -6.22 15.42 -5.20
CA PRO A 102 -5.30 15.84 -6.26
C PRO A 102 -5.48 14.97 -7.51
N ALA A 103 -5.58 15.58 -8.69
CA ALA A 103 -5.91 14.87 -9.92
C ALA A 103 -4.90 13.74 -10.23
N SER A 104 -3.61 13.97 -9.99
CA SER A 104 -2.56 12.94 -10.14
C SER A 104 -2.75 11.76 -9.19
N ALA A 105 -3.11 12.03 -7.92
CA ALA A 105 -3.37 11.00 -6.93
C ALA A 105 -4.63 10.19 -7.27
N VAL A 106 -5.69 10.86 -7.75
CA VAL A 106 -6.92 10.18 -8.18
C VAL A 106 -6.67 9.31 -9.41
N ALA A 107 -5.90 9.79 -10.40
CA ALA A 107 -5.55 9.01 -11.58
C ALA A 107 -4.77 7.74 -11.20
N LEU A 108 -3.73 7.89 -10.35
CA LEU A 108 -2.95 6.78 -9.84
C LEU A 108 -3.80 5.80 -9.02
N ALA A 109 -4.60 6.31 -8.08
CA ALA A 109 -5.44 5.48 -7.22
C ALA A 109 -6.44 4.66 -8.03
N ASN A 110 -7.06 5.24 -9.07
CA ASN A 110 -7.96 4.51 -9.95
C ASN A 110 -7.23 3.41 -10.75
N ALA A 111 -6.02 3.69 -11.24
CA ALA A 111 -5.22 2.69 -11.94
C ALA A 111 -4.84 1.53 -11.00
N VAL A 112 -4.33 1.84 -9.81
CA VAL A 112 -3.96 0.84 -8.79
C VAL A 112 -5.17 0.04 -8.31
N GLN A 113 -6.27 0.71 -7.97
CA GLN A 113 -7.52 0.05 -7.55
C GLN A 113 -8.00 -0.94 -8.62
N ARG A 114 -8.10 -0.51 -9.88
CA ARG A 114 -8.53 -1.38 -10.99
C ARG A 114 -7.63 -2.61 -11.15
N GLN A 115 -6.31 -2.44 -11.07
CA GLN A 115 -5.37 -3.56 -11.18
C GLN A 115 -5.47 -4.51 -9.97
N LEU A 116 -5.68 -3.97 -8.77
CA LEU A 116 -5.90 -4.77 -7.55
C LEU A 116 -7.13 -5.65 -7.71
N ILE A 117 -8.26 -5.09 -8.13
CA ILE A 117 -9.48 -5.86 -8.37
C ILE A 117 -9.29 -6.90 -9.46
N LYS A 118 -8.66 -6.51 -10.58
CA LYS A 118 -8.39 -7.43 -11.71
C LYS A 118 -7.55 -8.65 -11.30
N LEU A 119 -6.51 -8.48 -10.49
CA LEU A 119 -5.57 -9.56 -10.16
C LEU A 119 -5.98 -10.36 -8.92
N THR A 120 -6.68 -9.74 -7.97
CA THR A 120 -7.10 -10.39 -6.72
C THR A 120 -8.49 -11.03 -6.83
N GLY A 121 -9.39 -10.43 -7.61
CA GLY A 121 -10.80 -10.83 -7.68
C GLY A 121 -11.62 -10.46 -6.43
N LEU A 122 -11.06 -9.66 -5.51
CA LEU A 122 -11.79 -9.22 -4.32
C LEU A 122 -12.84 -8.14 -4.65
N VAL A 123 -13.71 -7.88 -3.68
CA VAL A 123 -14.76 -6.87 -3.79
C VAL A 123 -14.15 -5.48 -3.99
N ASP A 124 -14.63 -4.76 -5.00
CA ASP A 124 -14.23 -3.37 -5.26
C ASP A 124 -14.98 -2.41 -4.34
N ARG A 125 -14.25 -1.71 -3.47
CA ARG A 125 -14.79 -0.65 -2.60
C ARG A 125 -14.43 0.76 -3.09
N GLY A 126 -13.76 0.85 -4.24
CA GLY A 126 -13.45 2.06 -4.97
C GLY A 126 -12.34 2.92 -4.36
N VAL A 127 -12.14 4.06 -5.00
CA VAL A 127 -11.23 5.12 -4.53
C VAL A 127 -11.95 6.06 -3.59
N LYS A 128 -11.39 6.25 -2.40
CA LYS A 128 -11.92 7.08 -1.32
C LYS A 128 -11.02 8.27 -1.04
N ALA A 129 -11.58 9.26 -0.37
CA ALA A 129 -10.82 10.40 0.13
C ALA A 129 -10.82 10.37 1.66
N GLY A 130 -9.67 10.60 2.28
CA GLY A 130 -9.52 10.55 3.73
C GLY A 130 -8.45 11.50 4.22
N ASP A 131 -8.60 11.96 5.46
CA ASP A 131 -7.63 12.83 6.14
C ASP A 131 -6.56 11.99 6.86
N LEU A 132 -5.80 11.24 6.07
CA LEU A 132 -4.74 10.36 6.56
C LEU A 132 -3.41 11.12 6.56
N HIS A 133 -2.68 11.08 7.68
CA HIS A 133 -1.43 11.85 7.87
C HIS A 133 -0.45 11.69 6.72
N VAL A 134 -0.19 10.44 6.29
CA VAL A 134 0.76 10.16 5.21
C VAL A 134 0.33 10.71 3.85
N LEU A 135 -0.97 10.93 3.64
CA LEU A 135 -1.50 11.54 2.43
C LEU A 135 -1.57 13.08 2.53
N ARG A 136 -1.72 13.60 3.74
CA ARG A 136 -1.82 15.05 4.02
C ARG A 136 -0.45 15.73 4.05
N GLU A 137 0.53 15.12 4.72
CA GLU A 137 1.82 15.76 5.02
C GLU A 137 2.92 15.44 3.99
N THR A 138 2.65 14.55 3.03
CA THR A 138 3.54 14.33 1.89
C THR A 138 3.37 15.43 0.84
N ARG A 139 4.47 15.82 0.19
CA ARG A 139 4.50 16.90 -0.81
C ARG A 139 4.48 16.43 -2.26
N MET A 140 4.41 15.12 -2.47
CA MET A 140 4.37 14.48 -3.79
C MET A 140 3.03 13.77 -4.01
N THR A 141 2.83 13.13 -5.17
CA THR A 141 1.62 12.33 -5.38
C THR A 141 1.60 11.18 -4.37
N ALA A 142 0.51 11.02 -3.63
CA ALA A 142 0.41 10.02 -2.57
C ALA A 142 -0.91 9.24 -2.62
N ILE A 143 -0.83 7.92 -2.43
CA ILE A 143 -1.98 7.02 -2.26
C ILE A 143 -1.74 6.06 -1.09
N LEU A 144 -2.83 5.53 -0.53
CA LEU A 144 -2.80 4.46 0.47
C LEU A 144 -3.71 3.32 0.03
N CYS A 145 -3.19 2.10 -0.06
CA CYS A 145 -3.93 0.92 -0.49
C CYS A 145 -4.32 0.06 0.71
N GLU A 146 -5.61 -0.18 0.90
CA GLU A 146 -6.14 -1.17 1.82
C GLU A 146 -6.43 -2.47 1.06
N CYS A 147 -5.51 -3.44 1.14
CA CYS A 147 -5.49 -4.60 0.24
C CYS A 147 -6.37 -5.79 0.68
N GLY A 148 -7.41 -5.55 1.49
CA GLY A 148 -8.28 -6.56 2.11
C GLY A 148 -8.42 -6.35 3.62
N PHE A 149 -9.28 -7.11 4.29
CA PHE A 149 -9.61 -6.95 5.70
C PHE A 149 -9.01 -8.07 6.56
N MET A 150 -8.13 -7.73 7.52
CA MET A 150 -7.61 -8.66 8.53
C MET A 150 -8.70 -9.22 9.47
N THR A 151 -9.83 -8.52 9.56
CA THR A 151 -10.98 -8.91 10.38
C THR A 151 -11.97 -9.78 9.61
N ASN A 152 -11.73 -10.07 8.32
CA ASN A 152 -12.51 -11.01 7.55
C ASN A 152 -11.77 -12.35 7.47
N ARG A 153 -12.43 -13.47 7.80
CA ARG A 153 -11.75 -14.78 7.87
C ARG A 153 -11.14 -15.20 6.52
N ASP A 154 -11.90 -15.07 5.45
CA ASP A 154 -11.47 -15.48 4.11
C ASP A 154 -10.31 -14.57 3.62
N GLU A 155 -10.42 -13.26 3.81
CA GLU A 155 -9.36 -12.33 3.41
C GLU A 155 -8.13 -12.42 4.30
N ALA A 156 -8.27 -12.72 5.60
CA ALA A 156 -7.14 -12.97 6.49
C ALA A 156 -6.32 -14.18 6.04
N GLU A 157 -6.95 -15.25 5.55
CA GLU A 157 -6.25 -16.38 4.94
C GLU A 157 -5.47 -15.98 3.69
N LEU A 158 -6.08 -15.16 2.82
CA LEU A 158 -5.41 -14.62 1.64
C LEU A 158 -4.22 -13.75 2.01
N LEU A 159 -4.38 -12.78 2.92
CA LEU A 159 -3.34 -11.85 3.36
C LEU A 159 -2.12 -12.55 3.97
N ARG A 160 -2.28 -13.75 4.53
CA ARG A 160 -1.15 -14.57 5.02
C ARG A 160 -0.38 -15.27 3.90
N SER A 161 -0.98 -15.45 2.73
CA SER A 161 -0.36 -16.18 1.62
C SER A 161 0.60 -15.31 0.81
N ASN A 162 1.77 -15.87 0.48
CA ASN A 162 2.73 -15.18 -0.40
C ASN A 162 2.17 -14.97 -1.81
N ALA A 163 1.36 -15.90 -2.31
CA ALA A 163 0.73 -15.77 -3.62
C ALA A 163 -0.18 -14.52 -3.69
N TYR A 164 -0.96 -14.24 -2.64
CA TYR A 164 -1.80 -13.05 -2.59
C TYR A 164 -0.97 -11.77 -2.43
N ARG A 165 0.04 -11.77 -1.56
CA ARG A 165 0.97 -10.62 -1.39
C ARG A 165 1.66 -10.26 -2.71
N GLN A 166 2.11 -11.25 -3.47
CA GLN A 166 2.69 -11.06 -4.80
C GLN A 166 1.67 -10.50 -5.80
N LYS A 167 0.40 -10.96 -5.77
CA LYS A 167 -0.67 -10.39 -6.60
C LYS A 167 -0.94 -8.92 -6.27
N CYS A 168 -1.01 -8.55 -4.99
CA CYS A 168 -1.18 -7.16 -4.57
C CYS A 168 -0.01 -6.29 -5.01
N ALA A 169 1.23 -6.76 -4.79
CA ALA A 169 2.43 -6.07 -5.24
C ALA A 169 2.44 -5.88 -6.76
N LEU A 170 2.14 -6.92 -7.52
CA LEU A 170 2.06 -6.85 -8.98
C LEU A 170 0.99 -5.86 -9.45
N ALA A 171 -0.18 -5.84 -8.81
CA ALA A 171 -1.26 -4.92 -9.12
C ALA A 171 -0.86 -3.46 -8.87
N ILE A 172 -0.27 -3.18 -7.70
CA ILE A 172 0.20 -1.85 -7.33
C ILE A 172 1.24 -1.37 -8.34
N VAL A 173 2.24 -2.20 -8.65
CA VAL A 173 3.27 -1.85 -9.63
C VAL A 173 2.69 -1.68 -11.03
N ALA A 174 1.75 -2.52 -11.46
CA ALA A 174 1.07 -2.34 -12.74
C ALA A 174 0.33 -1.00 -12.83
N GLY A 175 -0.35 -0.57 -11.76
CA GLY A 175 -1.00 0.73 -11.70
C GLY A 175 -0.01 1.91 -11.76
N ILE A 176 1.13 1.79 -11.09
CA ILE A 176 2.22 2.79 -11.17
C ILE A 176 2.78 2.86 -12.60
N VAL A 177 3.12 1.71 -13.19
CA VAL A 177 3.69 1.61 -14.53
C VAL A 177 2.73 2.20 -15.57
N GLU A 178 1.44 1.89 -15.47
CA GLU A 178 0.41 2.44 -16.34
C GLU A 178 0.31 3.97 -16.21
N THR A 179 0.35 4.48 -14.98
CA THR A 179 0.18 5.92 -14.71
C THR A 179 1.38 6.75 -15.17
N TYR A 180 2.60 6.23 -14.98
CA TYR A 180 3.83 6.98 -15.21
C TYR A 180 4.62 6.52 -16.45
N GLY A 181 4.12 5.53 -17.19
CA GLY A 181 4.74 5.04 -18.43
C GLY A 181 6.15 4.47 -18.21
N LEU A 182 6.36 3.76 -17.09
CA LEU A 182 7.67 3.22 -16.75
C LEU A 182 8.14 2.18 -17.78
N LYS A 183 9.39 2.30 -18.23
CA LYS A 183 10.01 1.39 -19.20
C LYS A 183 10.77 0.28 -18.48
N LYS A 184 10.71 -0.95 -18.98
CA LYS A 184 11.50 -2.06 -18.43
C LYS A 184 12.96 -1.92 -18.83
N ASN A 185 13.86 -2.34 -17.94
CA ASN A 185 15.29 -2.42 -18.20
C ASN A 185 15.57 -3.36 -19.39
N GLY A 186 16.20 -2.84 -20.44
CA GLY A 186 16.68 -3.63 -21.59
C GLY A 186 15.59 -4.10 -22.54
N GLY A 187 14.53 -3.31 -22.73
CA GLY A 187 13.56 -3.46 -23.81
C GLY A 187 13.97 -2.78 -25.11
#